data_AF-A0A955BF24-F1
#
_entry.id   AF-A0A955BF24-F1
#
_cell.length_a   1.000
_cell.length_b   1.000
_cell.length_c   1.000
_cell.angle_alpha   90.00
_cell.angle_beta   90.00
_cell.angle_gamma   90.00
#
_symmetry.space_group_name_H-M   'P 1'
#
loop_
_entity.id
_entity.type
_entity.pdbx_description
1 polymer ?
#
loop_
_entity_poly.entity_id
_entity_poly.type
_entity_poly.pdbx_seq_one_letter_code
_entity_poly.pdbx_strand_id
1 'polypeptide(L)'
;MAGDPRKLRPSELCRLLNSTPLGEVINERQLHRHRTRAGLRIGDARYVDLLRYVAWLIEIRHAPRPEPDGDPYEKLKDRARARNVALAIAGRDIGELPEAVNADRKTRAASDFQYFCESYFPLTFHLPWSPDHLKVIAKIEQAVLRGGLFAMAMPRGSGKTTICECACIWAVLNGHRDFVCLIGSDEGHAMDMLDSIKMELDGNDLLLEDYPEVVYPIQCLDGIANRCNGQLYNGERTHIGWTAREIVLPTMPGSVASAAIIKVAGITGRIRGMKYKRADGHTVRPSLVVLDDPQTDESARSLSQCATREGILAGAILGLSGPGKKISGIMPCTVIRPDDMADNILNRDKHPEWNGERTKMVYSFPSDEKLWQRYGELRGESLRAHGDIRLATEFYVDHREAMDADAQIAWPERFNHDEESAIQHAMNLKLQDEAAFFAEYQNEPLPTDAGTDDELTPDQIAGKTNRLQRRVIPIGCNHVTMFIDVQANLLFF
;
A
#
# COMPACT_ATOMS: atom_id res chain seq x y z
N MET A 1 -7.48 61.83 77.53
CA MET A 1 -8.46 62.78 76.95
C MET A 1 -9.50 61.98 76.20
N ALA A 2 -10.67 61.75 76.80
CA ALA A 2 -11.77 61.02 76.16
C ALA A 2 -12.57 62.00 75.30
N GLY A 3 -12.31 62.01 73.99
CA GLY A 3 -13.19 62.65 73.02
C GLY A 3 -14.50 61.86 72.86
N ASP A 4 -15.58 62.52 72.50
CA ASP A 4 -16.87 61.87 72.23
C ASP A 4 -16.69 60.78 71.14
N PRO A 5 -16.89 59.48 71.45
CA PRO A 5 -16.69 58.39 70.49
C PRO A 5 -17.63 58.45 69.28
N ARG A 6 -18.66 59.31 69.32
CA ARG A 6 -19.58 59.55 68.22
C ARG A 6 -19.11 60.64 67.26
N LYS A 7 -18.07 61.40 67.61
CA LYS A 7 -17.56 62.54 66.83
C LYS A 7 -16.03 62.53 66.72
N LEU A 8 -15.46 61.44 66.19
CA LEU A 8 -14.02 61.31 65.98
C LEU A 8 -13.63 61.74 64.56
N ARG A 9 -12.57 62.54 64.40
CA ARG A 9 -11.99 62.75 63.06
C ARG A 9 -11.42 61.43 62.55
N PRO A 10 -11.39 61.18 61.22
CA PRO A 10 -10.88 59.91 60.67
C PRO A 10 -9.49 59.52 61.17
N SER A 11 -8.56 60.48 61.26
CA SER A 11 -7.21 60.27 61.78
C SER A 11 -7.20 59.93 63.28
N GLU A 12 -8.12 60.50 64.07
CA GLU A 12 -8.26 60.21 65.50
C GLU A 12 -8.83 58.80 65.70
N LEU A 13 -9.82 58.40 64.89
CA LEU A 13 -10.36 57.05 64.91
C LEU A 13 -9.30 56.00 64.55
N CYS A 14 -8.52 56.22 63.50
CA CYS A 14 -7.41 55.33 63.13
C CYS A 14 -6.40 55.18 64.27
N ARG A 15 -5.98 56.29 64.89
CA ARG A 15 -5.06 56.24 66.04
C ARG A 15 -5.68 55.52 67.24
N LEU A 16 -6.95 55.73 67.52
CA LEU A 16 -7.68 55.07 68.61
C LEU A 16 -7.82 53.56 68.38
N LEU A 17 -8.13 53.14 67.15
CA LEU A 17 -8.24 51.71 66.83
C LEU A 17 -6.86 51.02 66.81
N ASN A 18 -5.80 51.75 66.48
CA ASN A 18 -4.43 51.24 66.48
C ASN A 18 -3.74 51.34 67.84
N SER A 19 -4.35 51.98 68.85
CA SER A 19 -3.79 52.05 70.21
C SER A 19 -4.04 50.76 71.02
N THR A 20 -4.04 49.61 70.34
CA THR A 20 -4.21 48.28 70.95
C THR A 20 -2.88 47.51 70.88
N PRO A 21 -2.66 46.50 71.74
CA PRO A 21 -1.47 45.65 71.67
C PRO A 21 -1.33 44.84 70.37
N LEU A 22 -2.36 44.81 69.52
CA LEU A 22 -2.39 44.07 68.26
C LEU A 22 -1.67 44.80 67.11
N GLY A 23 -1.18 46.02 67.34
CA GLY A 23 -0.53 46.83 66.31
C GLY A 23 -1.53 47.57 65.42
N GLU A 24 -1.19 47.73 64.14
CA GLU A 24 -2.05 48.42 63.17
C GLU A 24 -3.29 47.58 62.83
N VAL A 25 -4.45 48.00 63.37
CA VAL A 25 -5.75 47.36 63.12
C VAL A 25 -6.40 47.94 61.86
N ILE A 26 -6.14 49.21 61.55
CA ILE A 26 -6.65 49.88 60.35
C ILE A 26 -5.77 51.05 59.91
N ASN A 27 -5.59 51.22 58.59
CA ASN A 27 -4.95 52.40 58.01
C ASN A 27 -5.98 53.41 57.45
N GLU A 28 -5.54 54.66 57.24
CA GLU A 28 -6.43 55.74 56.76
C GLU A 28 -7.03 55.45 55.37
N ARG A 29 -6.30 54.75 54.48
CA ARG A 29 -6.78 54.39 53.14
C ARG A 29 -7.93 53.39 53.21
N GLN A 30 -7.84 52.41 54.10
CA GLN A 30 -8.88 51.43 54.34
C GLN A 30 -10.09 52.08 55.01
N LEU A 31 -9.88 52.92 56.03
CA LEU A 31 -10.96 53.69 56.66
C LEU A 31 -11.68 54.58 55.63
N HIS A 32 -10.94 55.23 54.73
CA HIS A 32 -11.54 56.03 53.65
C HIS A 32 -12.43 55.18 52.75
N ARG A 33 -11.95 54.01 52.27
CA ARG A 33 -12.76 53.08 51.48
C ARG A 33 -14.02 52.63 52.22
N HIS A 34 -13.90 52.37 53.52
CA HIS A 34 -15.04 51.97 54.34
C HIS A 34 -16.06 53.10 54.47
N ARG A 35 -15.63 54.36 54.68
CA ARG A 35 -16.52 55.53 54.67
C ARG A 35 -17.24 55.70 53.35
N THR A 36 -16.54 55.54 52.23
CA THR A 36 -17.16 55.62 50.90
C THR A 36 -18.20 54.52 50.69
N ARG A 37 -17.93 53.28 51.13
CA ARG A 37 -18.85 52.14 50.96
C ARG A 37 -20.02 52.17 51.96
N ALA A 38 -19.78 52.61 53.19
CA ALA A 38 -20.80 52.74 54.21
C ALA A 38 -21.72 53.95 53.97
N GLY A 39 -21.20 55.00 53.34
CA GLY A 39 -21.87 56.29 53.21
C GLY A 39 -22.07 56.97 54.57
N LEU A 40 -23.15 57.74 54.71
CA LEU A 40 -23.50 58.47 55.93
C LEU A 40 -23.96 57.58 57.10
N ARG A 41 -23.95 56.24 56.94
CA ARG A 41 -24.36 55.30 57.99
C ARG A 41 -23.42 55.28 59.19
N ILE A 42 -22.13 55.57 58.97
CA ILE A 42 -21.10 55.46 60.00
C ILE A 42 -20.57 56.82 60.50
N GLY A 43 -21.20 57.92 60.07
CA GLY A 43 -20.78 59.28 60.41
C GLY A 43 -21.21 60.29 59.36
N ASP A 44 -20.51 61.43 59.33
CA ASP A 44 -20.74 62.51 58.36
C ASP A 44 -19.46 62.79 57.54
N ALA A 45 -19.43 63.92 56.83
CA ALA A 45 -18.28 64.32 56.02
C ALA A 45 -17.01 64.57 56.86
N ARG A 46 -17.16 65.00 58.11
CA ARG A 46 -16.08 65.46 58.99
C ARG A 46 -15.72 64.46 60.10
N TYR A 47 -16.71 63.73 60.61
CA TYR A 47 -16.58 62.85 61.77
C TYR A 47 -17.07 61.43 61.47
N VAL A 48 -16.53 60.46 62.22
CA VAL A 48 -16.93 59.06 62.21
C VAL A 48 -17.41 58.70 63.61
N ASP A 49 -18.57 58.05 63.68
CA ASP A 49 -19.11 57.47 64.91
C ASP A 49 -18.56 56.06 65.06
N LEU A 50 -17.71 55.85 66.07
CA LEU A 50 -17.03 54.58 66.30
C LEU A 50 -18.04 53.42 66.50
N LEU A 51 -19.14 53.66 67.20
CA LEU A 51 -20.12 52.61 67.50
C LEU A 51 -20.87 52.18 66.24
N ARG A 52 -21.30 53.16 65.42
CA ARG A 52 -21.93 52.87 64.12
C ARG A 52 -20.96 52.20 63.16
N TYR A 53 -19.69 52.62 63.18
CA TYR A 53 -18.66 52.02 62.36
C TYR A 53 -18.41 50.55 62.71
N VAL A 54 -18.30 50.22 64.00
CA VAL A 54 -18.17 48.82 64.46
C VAL A 54 -19.41 48.00 64.10
N ALA A 55 -20.61 48.54 64.29
CA ALA A 55 -21.85 47.85 63.92
C ALA A 55 -21.89 47.53 62.41
N TRP A 56 -21.50 48.47 61.55
CA TRP A 56 -21.42 48.25 60.12
C TRP A 56 -20.36 47.22 59.72
N LEU A 57 -19.21 47.18 60.40
CA LEU A 57 -18.21 46.13 60.18
C LEU A 57 -18.73 44.74 60.53
N ILE A 58 -19.50 44.62 61.62
CA ILE A 58 -20.15 43.36 62.01
C ILE A 58 -21.17 42.95 60.93
N GLU A 59 -22.01 43.88 60.47
CA GLU A 59 -22.99 43.62 59.40
C GLU A 59 -22.31 43.09 58.14
N ILE A 60 -21.20 43.70 57.70
CA ILE A 60 -20.44 43.24 56.53
C ILE A 60 -19.81 41.87 56.76
N ARG A 61 -19.29 41.61 57.97
CA ARG A 61 -18.68 40.32 58.29
C ARG A 61 -19.69 39.17 58.22
N HIS A 62 -20.95 39.45 58.58
CA HIS A 62 -22.01 38.46 58.63
C HIS A 62 -22.96 38.49 57.41
N ALA A 63 -22.76 39.41 56.46
CA ALA A 63 -23.49 39.40 55.21
C ALA A 63 -23.10 38.16 54.36
N PRO A 64 -24.07 37.41 53.82
CA PRO A 64 -23.80 36.25 52.98
C PRO A 64 -22.98 36.69 51.74
N ARG A 65 -21.88 35.97 51.46
CA ARG A 65 -21.07 36.22 50.26
C ARG A 65 -21.89 35.78 49.04
N PRO A 66 -21.93 36.57 47.95
CA PRO A 66 -22.58 36.12 46.72
C PRO A 66 -21.82 34.92 46.15
N GLU A 67 -22.55 33.84 45.84
CA GLU A 67 -22.00 32.68 45.13
C GLU A 67 -21.68 33.05 43.67
N PRO A 68 -20.52 32.64 43.12
CA PRO A 68 -20.22 32.86 41.71
C PRO A 68 -21.05 31.95 40.80
N ASP A 69 -21.49 32.53 39.67
CA ASP A 69 -22.39 31.91 38.69
C ASP A 69 -21.65 30.87 37.82
N GLY A 70 -21.50 29.66 38.38
CA GLY A 70 -20.95 28.45 37.75
C GLY A 70 -19.42 28.35 37.73
N ASP A 71 -18.91 27.13 37.47
CA ASP A 71 -17.49 26.80 37.48
C ASP A 71 -16.73 27.47 36.31
N PRO A 72 -15.80 28.41 36.59
CA PRO A 72 -14.99 29.07 35.57
C PRO A 72 -14.13 28.10 34.73
N TYR A 73 -13.78 26.94 35.29
CA TYR A 73 -12.95 25.93 34.63
C TYR A 73 -13.69 25.23 33.49
N GLU A 74 -14.96 24.86 33.70
CA GLU A 74 -15.78 24.22 32.65
C GLU A 74 -16.05 25.19 31.48
N LYS A 75 -16.31 26.48 31.74
CA LYS A 75 -16.46 27.49 30.68
C LYS A 75 -15.18 27.68 29.84
N LEU A 76 -13.99 27.58 30.45
CA LEU A 76 -12.71 27.68 29.74
C LEU A 76 -12.45 26.44 28.87
N LYS A 77 -12.76 25.26 29.41
CA LYS A 77 -12.65 23.96 28.72
C LYS A 77 -13.60 23.86 27.53
N ASP A 78 -14.83 24.36 27.66
CA ASP A 78 -15.80 24.40 26.56
C ASP A 78 -15.37 25.35 25.44
N ARG A 79 -14.84 26.54 25.77
CA ARG A 79 -14.27 27.45 24.76
C ARG A 79 -13.06 26.85 24.06
N ALA A 80 -12.17 26.19 24.80
CA ALA A 80 -11.00 25.53 24.23
C ALA A 80 -11.43 24.38 23.30
N ARG A 81 -12.41 23.58 23.70
CA ARG A 81 -13.00 22.51 22.87
C ARG A 81 -13.65 23.09 21.60
N ALA A 82 -14.46 24.14 21.72
CA ALA A 82 -15.10 24.80 20.58
C ALA A 82 -14.07 25.38 19.60
N ARG A 83 -13.01 26.03 20.11
CA ARG A 83 -11.90 26.53 19.29
C ARG A 83 -11.17 25.40 18.56
N ASN A 84 -10.86 24.31 19.26
CA ASN A 84 -10.18 23.16 18.67
C ASN A 84 -11.05 22.45 17.62
N VAL A 85 -12.36 22.37 17.85
CA VAL A 85 -13.31 21.86 16.85
C VAL A 85 -13.37 22.77 15.63
N ALA A 86 -13.43 24.09 15.82
CA ALA A 86 -13.43 25.05 14.71
C ALA A 86 -12.13 25.00 13.89
N LEU A 87 -10.97 24.92 14.54
CA LEU A 87 -9.67 24.72 13.89
C LEU A 87 -9.60 23.37 13.16
N ALA A 88 -10.13 22.30 13.76
CA ALA A 88 -10.20 20.98 13.13
C ALA A 88 -11.16 20.96 11.93
N ILE A 89 -12.25 21.73 11.96
CA ILE A 89 -13.17 21.86 10.81
C ILE A 89 -12.51 22.67 9.69
N ALA A 90 -11.82 23.77 10.02
CA ALA A 90 -11.11 24.58 9.04
C ALA A 90 -9.94 23.82 8.39
N GLY A 91 -9.24 22.96 9.14
CA GLY A 91 -8.14 22.13 8.62
C GLY A 91 -8.58 20.84 7.92
N ARG A 92 -9.89 20.62 7.75
CA ARG A 92 -10.44 19.44 7.07
C ARG A 92 -10.76 19.69 5.61
N ASP A 93 -11.10 20.92 5.25
CA ASP A 93 -11.39 21.29 3.88
C ASP A 93 -10.09 21.53 3.13
N ILE A 94 -9.89 20.83 2.01
CA ILE A 94 -8.67 20.94 1.20
C ILE A 94 -8.66 22.20 0.32
N GLY A 95 -9.76 22.94 0.28
CA GLY A 95 -9.87 24.19 -0.47
C GLY A 95 -9.98 23.97 -1.98
N GLU A 96 -9.54 24.96 -2.76
CA GLU A 96 -9.60 24.91 -4.23
C GLU A 96 -8.58 23.92 -4.80
N LEU A 97 -8.98 23.23 -5.87
CA LEU A 97 -8.08 22.35 -6.61
C LEU A 97 -7.12 23.17 -7.48
N PRO A 98 -5.84 22.76 -7.58
CA PRO A 98 -4.95 23.26 -8.62
C PRO A 98 -5.53 23.02 -10.02
N GLU A 99 -5.29 23.96 -10.94
CA GLU A 99 -5.63 23.75 -12.35
C GLU A 99 -4.68 22.73 -12.98
N ALA A 100 -5.22 21.90 -13.87
CA ALA A 100 -4.41 20.95 -14.62
C ALA A 100 -3.44 21.70 -15.54
N VAL A 101 -2.14 21.40 -15.44
CA VAL A 101 -1.08 22.12 -16.14
C VAL A 101 -1.02 21.75 -17.61
N ASN A 102 -1.15 20.47 -17.97
CA ASN A 102 -0.99 20.01 -19.35
C ASN A 102 -2.15 19.11 -19.81
N ALA A 103 -3.25 19.75 -20.23
CA ALA A 103 -4.43 19.04 -20.73
C ALA A 103 -4.16 18.16 -21.96
N ASP A 104 -3.19 18.53 -22.82
CA ASP A 104 -2.84 17.75 -24.01
C ASP A 104 -2.11 16.45 -23.63
N ARG A 105 -1.18 16.52 -22.66
CA ARG A 105 -0.49 15.35 -22.09
C ARG A 105 -1.51 14.41 -21.45
N LYS A 106 -2.41 14.93 -20.60
CA LYS A 106 -3.53 14.16 -20.02
C LYS A 106 -4.37 13.46 -21.08
N THR A 107 -4.80 14.21 -22.11
CA THR A 107 -5.70 13.69 -23.14
C THR A 107 -5.07 12.57 -23.96
N ARG A 108 -3.80 12.76 -24.37
CA ARG A 108 -3.06 11.71 -25.11
C ARG A 108 -2.86 10.48 -24.23
N ALA A 109 -2.37 10.69 -23.01
CA ALA A 109 -2.09 9.62 -22.07
C ALA A 109 -3.34 8.85 -21.64
N ALA A 110 -4.53 9.47 -21.70
CA ALA A 110 -5.78 8.77 -21.39
C ALA A 110 -6.08 7.60 -22.33
N SER A 111 -5.59 7.60 -23.57
CA SER A 111 -5.85 6.54 -24.56
C SER A 111 -4.61 5.76 -25.00
N ASP A 112 -3.42 6.19 -24.59
CA ASP A 112 -2.13 5.61 -25.00
C ASP A 112 -1.36 5.21 -23.73
N PHE A 113 -1.40 3.91 -23.41
CA PHE A 113 -0.80 3.41 -22.17
C PHE A 113 0.72 3.55 -22.17
N GLN A 114 1.36 3.37 -23.33
CA GLN A 114 2.82 3.56 -23.45
C GLN A 114 3.19 5.00 -23.12
N TYR A 115 2.50 5.96 -23.73
CA TYR A 115 2.76 7.38 -23.49
C TYR A 115 2.46 7.79 -22.05
N PHE A 116 1.45 7.19 -21.40
CA PHE A 116 1.19 7.38 -19.97
C PHE A 116 2.39 6.96 -19.12
N CYS A 117 2.92 5.75 -19.35
CA CYS A 117 4.11 5.25 -18.66
C CYS A 117 5.32 6.18 -18.84
N GLU A 118 5.63 6.55 -20.08
CA GLU A 118 6.77 7.42 -20.42
C GLU A 118 6.61 8.84 -19.83
N SER A 119 5.39 9.37 -19.82
CA SER A 119 5.12 10.77 -19.42
C SER A 119 5.10 10.97 -17.92
N TYR A 120 4.54 10.02 -17.16
CA TYR A 120 4.33 10.18 -15.71
C TYR A 120 5.32 9.39 -14.86
N PHE A 121 5.98 8.38 -15.42
CA PHE A 121 6.95 7.55 -14.69
C PHE A 121 8.31 7.48 -15.39
N PRO A 122 8.92 8.63 -15.76
CA PRO A 122 10.17 8.64 -16.54
C PRO A 122 11.37 8.06 -15.79
N LEU A 123 11.35 8.09 -14.44
CA LEU A 123 12.40 7.47 -13.61
C LEU A 123 12.28 5.95 -13.57
N THR A 124 11.07 5.43 -13.76
CA THR A 124 10.77 4.01 -13.78
C THR A 124 11.04 3.44 -15.18
N PHE A 125 10.44 4.05 -16.21
CA PHE A 125 10.59 3.65 -17.61
C PHE A 125 11.66 4.48 -18.33
N HIS A 126 12.87 4.45 -17.78
CA HIS A 126 14.05 5.16 -18.25
C HIS A 126 14.80 4.46 -19.39
N LEU A 127 14.56 3.15 -19.60
CA LEU A 127 15.16 2.37 -20.68
C LEU A 127 14.21 2.27 -21.89
N PRO A 128 14.74 2.20 -23.12
CA PRO A 128 13.96 1.88 -24.31
C PRO A 128 13.13 0.60 -24.18
N TRP A 129 11.94 0.60 -24.77
CA TRP A 129 11.06 -0.58 -24.80
C TRP A 129 11.56 -1.65 -25.78
N SER A 130 11.52 -2.91 -25.35
CA SER A 130 11.69 -4.06 -26.26
C SER A 130 10.43 -4.30 -27.10
N PRO A 131 10.53 -5.02 -28.23
CA PRO A 131 9.36 -5.46 -28.99
C PRO A 131 8.36 -6.26 -28.13
N ASP A 132 8.84 -7.01 -27.13
CA ASP A 132 7.99 -7.78 -26.23
C ASP A 132 7.26 -6.89 -25.21
N HIS A 133 7.90 -5.83 -24.71
CA HIS A 133 7.21 -4.83 -23.89
C HIS A 133 6.06 -4.18 -24.67
N LEU A 134 6.28 -3.84 -25.95
CA LEU A 134 5.24 -3.23 -26.79
C LEU A 134 4.04 -4.17 -27.01
N LYS A 135 4.29 -5.48 -27.16
CA LYS A 135 3.20 -6.48 -27.21
C LYS A 135 2.41 -6.50 -25.91
N VAL A 136 3.09 -6.54 -24.76
CA VAL A 136 2.48 -6.56 -23.43
C VAL A 136 1.65 -5.30 -23.19
N ILE A 137 2.21 -4.13 -23.50
CA ILE A 137 1.53 -2.82 -23.43
C ILE A 137 0.23 -2.85 -24.26
N ALA A 138 0.27 -3.35 -25.49
CA ALA A 138 -0.92 -3.45 -26.34
C ALA A 138 -2.00 -4.37 -25.75
N LYS A 139 -1.62 -5.49 -25.11
CA LYS A 139 -2.56 -6.40 -24.43
C LYS A 139 -3.18 -5.74 -23.19
N ILE A 140 -2.38 -5.03 -22.40
CA ILE A 140 -2.84 -4.28 -21.24
C ILE A 140 -3.84 -3.20 -21.67
N GLU A 141 -3.49 -2.41 -22.68
CA GLU A 141 -4.36 -1.38 -23.25
C GLU A 141 -5.69 -1.99 -23.72
N GLN A 142 -5.64 -3.13 -24.43
CA GLN A 142 -6.85 -3.85 -24.83
C GLN A 142 -7.70 -4.29 -23.63
N ALA A 143 -7.11 -4.88 -22.59
CA ALA A 143 -7.82 -5.30 -21.38
C ALA A 143 -8.46 -4.12 -20.65
N VAL A 144 -7.71 -3.05 -20.42
CA VAL A 144 -8.18 -1.88 -19.67
C VAL A 144 -9.27 -1.14 -20.44
N LEU A 145 -9.13 -0.94 -21.75
CA LEU A 145 -10.12 -0.18 -22.54
C LEU A 145 -11.31 -1.05 -22.94
N ARG A 146 -11.07 -2.22 -23.52
CA ARG A 146 -12.08 -3.04 -24.21
C ARG A 146 -12.48 -4.30 -23.47
N GLY A 147 -11.63 -4.76 -22.56
CA GLY A 147 -11.79 -6.03 -21.85
C GLY A 147 -11.13 -7.19 -22.58
N GLY A 148 -11.09 -8.34 -21.90
CA GLY A 148 -10.40 -9.55 -22.35
C GLY A 148 -9.64 -10.18 -21.19
N LEU A 149 -9.18 -11.41 -21.38
CA LEU A 149 -8.29 -12.09 -20.44
C LEU A 149 -6.97 -12.35 -21.18
N PHE A 150 -5.86 -11.89 -20.58
CA PHE A 150 -4.52 -12.04 -21.14
C PHE A 150 -3.57 -12.59 -20.09
N ALA A 151 -2.94 -13.72 -20.39
CA ALA A 151 -1.83 -14.30 -19.64
C ALA A 151 -0.53 -14.07 -20.41
N MET A 152 0.48 -13.51 -19.74
CA MET A 152 1.73 -13.10 -20.38
C MET A 152 2.92 -13.58 -19.57
N ALA A 153 3.66 -14.53 -20.12
CA ALA A 153 4.92 -14.98 -19.53
C ALA A 153 6.03 -13.99 -19.91
N MET A 154 6.64 -13.36 -18.91
CA MET A 154 7.71 -12.39 -19.12
C MET A 154 8.98 -12.82 -18.38
N PRO A 155 10.18 -12.67 -18.99
CA PRO A 155 11.43 -12.94 -18.31
C PRO A 155 11.52 -12.15 -16.99
N ARG A 156 12.04 -12.77 -15.93
CA ARG A 156 12.34 -12.08 -14.69
C ARG A 156 13.24 -10.86 -14.95
N GLY A 157 12.96 -9.75 -14.27
CA GLY A 157 13.69 -8.48 -14.46
C GLY A 157 13.23 -7.63 -15.66
N SER A 158 12.14 -7.99 -16.34
CA SER A 158 11.52 -7.19 -17.42
C SER A 158 10.58 -6.07 -16.96
N GLY A 159 10.38 -5.90 -15.64
CA GLY A 159 9.48 -4.89 -15.10
C GLY A 159 7.99 -5.25 -15.13
N LYS A 160 7.65 -6.55 -15.22
CA LYS A 160 6.26 -7.04 -15.32
C LYS A 160 5.30 -6.50 -14.23
N THR A 161 5.71 -6.53 -12.97
CA THR A 161 4.94 -6.03 -11.82
C THR A 161 4.75 -4.53 -11.93
N THR A 162 5.83 -3.79 -12.22
CA THR A 162 5.84 -2.34 -12.39
C THR A 162 4.91 -1.86 -13.51
N ILE A 163 4.93 -2.53 -14.66
CA ILE A 163 4.00 -2.24 -15.77
C ILE A 163 2.55 -2.46 -15.32
N CYS A 164 2.28 -3.50 -14.53
CA CYS A 164 0.94 -3.82 -14.04
C CYS A 164 0.44 -2.86 -12.94
N GLU A 165 1.33 -2.37 -12.07
CA GLU A 165 1.04 -1.29 -11.12
C GLU A 165 0.63 -0.01 -11.88
N CYS A 166 1.41 0.38 -12.89
CA CYS A 166 1.10 1.52 -13.74
C CYS A 166 -0.21 1.34 -14.51
N ALA A 167 -0.51 0.13 -14.96
CA ALA A 167 -1.78 -0.20 -15.61
C ALA A 167 -2.98 0.00 -14.65
N CYS A 168 -2.83 -0.33 -13.37
CA CYS A 168 -3.86 -0.08 -12.36
C CYS A 168 -4.12 1.42 -12.17
N ILE A 169 -3.04 2.20 -12.01
CA ILE A 169 -3.13 3.66 -11.88
C ILE A 169 -3.81 4.25 -13.12
N TRP A 170 -3.33 3.88 -14.31
CA TRP A 170 -3.88 4.34 -15.57
C TRP A 170 -5.37 4.04 -15.73
N ALA A 171 -5.78 2.83 -15.35
CA ALA A 171 -7.16 2.37 -15.45
C ALA A 171 -8.12 3.16 -14.55
N VAL A 172 -7.71 3.50 -13.32
CA VAL A 172 -8.57 4.25 -12.39
C VAL A 172 -8.55 5.75 -12.65
N LEU A 173 -7.39 6.34 -12.95
CA LEU A 173 -7.24 7.80 -13.16
C LEU A 173 -8.02 8.29 -14.38
N ASN A 174 -8.13 7.46 -15.41
CA ASN A 174 -8.82 7.82 -16.65
C ASN A 174 -10.27 7.29 -16.70
N GLY A 175 -10.78 6.69 -15.62
CA GLY A 175 -12.16 6.20 -15.55
C GLY A 175 -12.44 4.97 -16.44
N HIS A 176 -11.40 4.27 -16.92
CA HIS A 176 -11.57 3.07 -17.75
C HIS A 176 -12.10 1.89 -16.92
N ARG A 177 -11.68 1.81 -15.66
CA ARG A 177 -12.09 0.77 -14.70
C ARG A 177 -12.30 1.37 -13.31
N ASP A 178 -13.56 1.47 -12.93
CA ASP A 178 -14.04 1.95 -11.63
C ASP A 178 -13.62 1.12 -10.41
N PHE A 179 -13.30 -0.16 -10.63
CA PHE A 179 -12.91 -1.08 -9.57
C PHE A 179 -11.92 -2.10 -10.14
N VAL A 180 -10.65 -1.97 -9.71
CA VAL A 180 -9.54 -2.86 -10.01
C VAL A 180 -9.25 -3.74 -8.79
N CYS A 181 -9.06 -5.03 -9.02
CA CYS A 181 -8.64 -5.99 -8.00
C CYS A 181 -7.24 -6.51 -8.33
N LEU A 182 -6.24 -6.19 -7.51
CA LEU A 182 -4.89 -6.74 -7.59
C LEU A 182 -4.83 -8.04 -6.79
N ILE A 183 -4.30 -9.10 -7.41
CA ILE A 183 -4.21 -10.41 -6.80
C ILE A 183 -2.75 -10.86 -6.88
N GLY A 184 -2.13 -11.06 -5.72
CA GLY A 184 -0.79 -11.64 -5.62
C GLY A 184 -0.82 -13.14 -5.33
N SER A 185 0.35 -13.77 -5.40
CA SER A 185 0.61 -15.13 -4.88
C SER A 185 0.06 -15.35 -3.47
N ASP A 186 0.14 -14.33 -2.63
CA ASP A 186 -0.36 -14.25 -1.27
C ASP A 186 -0.79 -12.81 -0.93
N GLU A 187 -1.30 -12.61 0.28
CA GLU A 187 -1.80 -11.31 0.72
C GLU A 187 -0.68 -10.28 0.96
N GLY A 188 0.50 -10.72 1.43
CA GLY A 188 1.65 -9.85 1.67
C GLY A 188 2.14 -9.22 0.37
N HIS A 189 2.42 -10.07 -0.62
CA HIS A 189 2.83 -9.63 -1.95
C HIS A 189 1.83 -8.65 -2.57
N ALA A 190 0.52 -8.91 -2.42
CA ALA A 190 -0.51 -8.02 -2.94
C ALA A 190 -0.56 -6.65 -2.22
N MET A 191 -0.26 -6.60 -0.92
CA MET A 191 -0.17 -5.34 -0.17
C MET A 191 1.07 -4.52 -0.56
N ASP A 192 2.20 -5.17 -0.81
CA ASP A 192 3.43 -4.50 -1.25
C ASP A 192 3.21 -3.77 -2.59
N MET A 193 2.53 -4.40 -3.55
CA MET A 193 2.12 -3.75 -4.81
C MET A 193 1.20 -2.55 -4.57
N LEU A 194 0.25 -2.66 -3.63
CA LEU A 194 -0.64 -1.55 -3.31
C LEU A 194 0.13 -0.37 -2.71
N ASP A 195 1.11 -0.65 -1.85
CA ASP A 195 1.93 0.38 -1.23
C ASP A 195 2.83 1.07 -2.26
N SER A 196 3.35 0.35 -3.27
CA SER A 196 4.01 0.96 -4.44
C SER A 196 3.09 1.95 -5.16
N ILE A 197 1.85 1.54 -5.48
CA ILE A 197 0.85 2.42 -6.11
C ILE A 197 0.52 3.64 -5.24
N LYS A 198 0.44 3.49 -3.91
CA LYS A 198 0.22 4.61 -2.99
C LYS A 198 1.36 5.61 -3.03
N MET A 199 2.61 5.14 -3.06
CA MET A 199 3.79 6.00 -3.13
C MET A 199 3.77 6.84 -4.40
N GLU A 200 3.41 6.25 -5.55
CA GLU A 200 3.25 7.01 -6.80
C GLU A 200 2.11 8.04 -6.72
N LEU A 201 0.94 7.66 -6.19
CA LEU A 201 -0.20 8.58 -6.07
C LEU A 201 0.00 9.70 -5.05
N ASP A 202 0.91 9.54 -4.07
CA ASP A 202 1.22 10.54 -3.04
C ASP A 202 2.42 11.41 -3.45
N GLY A 203 3.41 10.86 -4.15
CA GLY A 203 4.70 11.53 -4.40
C GLY A 203 4.94 12.05 -5.83
N ASN A 204 4.07 11.73 -6.79
CA ASN A 204 4.35 12.02 -8.20
C ASN A 204 3.80 13.38 -8.67
N ASP A 205 4.69 14.36 -8.80
CA ASP A 205 4.34 15.73 -9.23
C ASP A 205 3.74 15.77 -10.65
N LEU A 206 4.16 14.89 -11.56
CA LEU A 206 3.61 14.86 -12.92
C LEU A 206 2.16 14.37 -12.92
N LEU A 207 1.81 13.44 -12.03
CA LEU A 207 0.42 13.04 -11.81
C LEU A 207 -0.37 14.17 -11.14
N LEU A 208 0.22 14.93 -10.21
CA LEU A 208 -0.43 16.10 -9.61
C LEU A 208 -0.77 17.17 -10.65
N GLU A 209 0.16 17.44 -11.56
CA GLU A 209 0.00 18.43 -12.63
C GLU A 209 -1.23 18.14 -13.50
N ASP A 210 -1.51 16.88 -13.82
CA ASP A 210 -2.55 16.52 -14.80
C ASP A 210 -3.78 15.86 -14.19
N TYR A 211 -3.67 15.25 -13.00
CA TYR A 211 -4.78 14.65 -12.25
C TYR A 211 -4.94 15.29 -10.86
N PRO A 212 -5.01 16.64 -10.74
CA PRO A 212 -5.12 17.31 -9.45
C PRO A 212 -6.38 16.89 -8.70
N GLU A 213 -7.45 16.53 -9.40
CA GLU A 213 -8.69 16.03 -8.80
C GLU A 213 -8.51 14.69 -8.05
N VAL A 214 -7.42 13.96 -8.25
CA VAL A 214 -7.11 12.73 -7.50
C VAL A 214 -5.94 12.95 -6.56
N VAL A 215 -4.84 13.49 -7.09
CA VAL A 215 -3.54 13.52 -6.40
C VAL A 215 -3.50 14.60 -5.33
N TYR A 216 -4.08 15.79 -5.57
CA TYR A 216 -4.07 16.86 -4.58
C TYR A 216 -4.81 16.47 -3.28
N PRO A 217 -6.02 15.88 -3.31
CA PRO A 217 -6.65 15.36 -2.09
C PRO A 217 -5.81 14.28 -1.37
N ILE A 218 -5.11 13.42 -2.11
CA ILE A 218 -4.22 12.39 -1.53
C ILE A 218 -3.06 13.07 -0.79
N GLN A 219 -2.35 13.99 -1.44
CA GLN A 219 -1.23 14.74 -0.84
C GLN A 219 -1.65 15.57 0.38
N CYS A 220 -2.88 16.11 0.40
CA CYS A 220 -3.42 16.82 1.56
C CYS A 220 -3.57 15.92 2.81
N LEU A 221 -3.50 14.59 2.66
CA LEU A 221 -3.48 13.67 3.80
C LEU A 221 -2.14 13.73 4.55
N ASP A 222 -1.04 14.15 3.90
CA ASP A 222 0.29 14.32 4.52
C ASP A 222 0.74 13.02 5.22
N GLY A 223 0.53 11.88 4.55
CA GLY A 223 0.82 10.54 5.08
C GLY A 223 -0.06 10.08 6.26
N ILE A 224 -1.04 10.87 6.71
CA ILE A 224 -1.86 10.55 7.90
C ILE A 224 -3.21 9.96 7.48
N ALA A 225 -3.27 8.63 7.38
CA ALA A 225 -4.47 7.88 6.98
C ALA A 225 -5.74 8.24 7.80
N ASN A 226 -5.60 8.61 9.08
CA ASN A 226 -6.74 9.02 9.92
C ASN A 226 -7.44 10.30 9.43
N ARG A 227 -6.79 11.12 8.60
CA ARG A 227 -7.39 12.32 7.99
C ARG A 227 -8.43 11.98 6.93
N CYS A 228 -8.35 10.80 6.30
CA CYS A 228 -9.26 10.37 5.23
C CYS A 228 -10.74 10.54 5.58
N ASN A 229 -11.17 10.00 6.72
CA ASN A 229 -12.57 10.03 7.17
C ASN A 229 -13.11 11.45 7.41
N GLY A 230 -12.21 12.41 7.59
CA GLY A 230 -12.56 13.78 7.91
C GLY A 230 -12.33 14.79 6.82
N GLN A 231 -11.64 14.41 5.74
CA GLN A 231 -11.31 15.31 4.66
C GLN A 231 -12.58 15.76 3.93
N LEU A 232 -12.65 17.06 3.67
CA LEU A 232 -13.72 17.73 2.97
C LEU A 232 -13.15 18.44 1.72
N TYR A 233 -14.00 18.63 0.72
CA TYR A 233 -13.78 19.51 -0.40
C TYR A 233 -15.05 20.36 -0.57
N ASN A 234 -14.92 21.68 -0.41
CA ASN A 234 -16.05 22.62 -0.46
C ASN A 234 -17.23 22.20 0.46
N GLY A 235 -16.92 21.74 1.66
CA GLY A 235 -17.89 21.29 2.66
C GLY A 235 -18.46 19.87 2.48
N GLU A 236 -18.19 19.20 1.35
CA GLU A 236 -18.61 17.81 1.11
C GLU A 236 -17.47 16.82 1.42
N ARG A 237 -17.78 15.61 1.87
CA ARG A 237 -16.75 14.61 2.18
C ARG A 237 -16.13 14.06 0.89
N THR A 238 -14.81 13.98 0.85
CA THR A 238 -14.10 13.33 -0.27
C THR A 238 -14.26 11.81 -0.21
N HIS A 239 -14.63 11.22 0.93
CA HIS A 239 -14.76 9.76 1.09
C HIS A 239 -13.53 8.96 0.65
N ILE A 240 -12.36 9.60 0.61
CA ILE A 240 -11.09 8.96 0.30
C ILE A 240 -10.84 7.81 1.27
N GLY A 241 -10.31 6.70 0.75
CA GLY A 241 -9.97 5.51 1.52
C GLY A 241 -8.49 5.18 1.32
N TRP A 242 -7.76 5.04 2.41
CA TRP A 242 -6.31 4.79 2.38
C TRP A 242 -5.94 3.77 3.45
N THR A 243 -6.02 2.49 3.11
CA THR A 243 -5.73 1.38 4.04
C THR A 243 -4.70 0.42 3.45
N ALA A 244 -4.16 -0.49 4.25
CA ALA A 244 -3.23 -1.52 3.77
C ALA A 244 -3.81 -2.43 2.67
N ARG A 245 -5.14 -2.53 2.53
CA ARG A 245 -5.80 -3.47 1.61
C ARG A 245 -6.61 -2.83 0.49
N GLU A 246 -6.86 -1.54 0.59
CA GLU A 246 -7.67 -0.82 -0.39
C GLU A 246 -7.31 0.67 -0.44
N ILE A 247 -7.37 1.18 -1.67
CA ILE A 247 -7.41 2.60 -2.00
C ILE A 247 -8.82 2.87 -2.56
N VAL A 248 -9.44 3.94 -2.07
CA VAL A 248 -10.64 4.52 -2.67
C VAL A 248 -10.28 5.95 -3.03
N LEU A 249 -10.23 6.24 -4.32
CA LEU A 249 -9.92 7.57 -4.82
C LEU A 249 -10.96 8.59 -4.31
N PRO A 250 -10.55 9.86 -4.10
CA PRO A 250 -11.44 10.88 -3.60
C PRO A 250 -12.67 11.05 -4.51
N THR A 251 -13.83 11.20 -3.90
CA THR A 251 -15.10 11.51 -4.53
C THR A 251 -15.11 12.99 -4.85
N MET A 252 -14.78 13.33 -6.09
CA MET A 252 -14.63 14.71 -6.55
C MET A 252 -15.65 15.05 -7.63
N PRO A 253 -16.36 16.19 -7.53
CA PRO A 253 -17.31 16.62 -8.56
C PRO A 253 -16.65 16.74 -9.95
N GLY A 254 -17.25 16.13 -10.97
CA GLY A 254 -16.77 16.21 -12.35
C GLY A 254 -15.55 15.34 -12.69
N SER A 255 -14.95 14.67 -11.70
CA SER A 255 -13.83 13.73 -11.94
C SER A 255 -14.33 12.39 -12.48
N VAL A 256 -13.69 11.89 -13.54
CA VAL A 256 -13.93 10.53 -14.07
C VAL A 256 -13.35 9.44 -13.18
N ALA A 257 -12.38 9.77 -12.32
CA ALA A 257 -11.75 8.86 -11.37
C ALA A 257 -12.47 8.82 -10.01
N SER A 258 -13.55 9.59 -9.87
CA SER A 258 -14.28 9.78 -8.62
C SER A 258 -14.74 8.46 -8.02
N ALA A 259 -14.33 8.20 -6.77
CA ALA A 259 -14.64 6.96 -6.04
C ALA A 259 -14.23 5.65 -6.76
N ALA A 260 -13.22 5.70 -7.62
CA ALA A 260 -12.59 4.50 -8.17
C ALA A 260 -11.82 3.74 -7.07
N ILE A 261 -11.75 2.42 -7.19
CA ILE A 261 -11.26 1.53 -6.13
C ILE A 261 -10.14 0.66 -6.66
N ILE A 262 -9.04 0.59 -5.91
CA ILE A 262 -8.02 -0.45 -6.05
C ILE A 262 -8.05 -1.27 -4.77
N LYS A 263 -8.33 -2.58 -4.87
CA LYS A 263 -8.36 -3.49 -3.73
C LYS A 263 -7.44 -4.66 -3.97
N VAL A 264 -6.82 -5.15 -2.91
CA VAL A 264 -5.86 -6.27 -3.00
C VAL A 264 -6.32 -7.50 -2.24
N ALA A 265 -5.89 -8.66 -2.71
CA ALA A 265 -6.09 -9.95 -2.05
C ALA A 265 -5.01 -10.97 -2.48
N GLY A 266 -4.67 -11.93 -1.62
CA GLY A 266 -3.93 -13.11 -2.07
C GLY A 266 -4.84 -14.09 -2.82
N ILE A 267 -4.30 -14.86 -3.77
CA ILE A 267 -5.07 -15.78 -4.61
C ILE A 267 -5.89 -16.81 -3.80
N THR A 268 -5.36 -17.32 -2.70
CA THR A 268 -6.06 -18.24 -1.80
C THR A 268 -6.90 -17.53 -0.71
N GLY A 269 -6.90 -16.20 -0.71
CA GLY A 269 -7.57 -15.36 0.27
C GLY A 269 -9.08 -15.19 0.03
N ARG A 270 -9.67 -14.23 0.73
CA ARG A 270 -11.11 -13.92 0.62
C ARG A 270 -11.41 -13.09 -0.62
N ILE A 271 -11.51 -13.76 -1.77
CA ILE A 271 -11.83 -13.13 -3.06
C ILE A 271 -13.34 -13.16 -3.36
N ARG A 272 -14.01 -14.27 -3.04
CA ARG A 272 -15.43 -14.48 -3.42
C ARG A 272 -16.34 -13.42 -2.82
N GLY A 273 -17.23 -12.87 -3.65
CA GLY A 273 -18.24 -11.91 -3.20
C GLY A 273 -17.73 -10.48 -3.04
N MET A 274 -16.49 -10.18 -3.47
CA MET A 274 -15.92 -8.84 -3.42
C MET A 274 -16.86 -7.80 -4.06
N LYS A 275 -17.16 -6.77 -3.28
CA LYS A 275 -17.99 -5.62 -3.65
C LYS A 275 -17.65 -4.44 -2.74
N TYR A 276 -17.97 -3.24 -3.20
CA TYR A 276 -17.82 -2.03 -2.43
C TYR A 276 -19.10 -1.20 -2.52
N LYS A 277 -19.50 -0.55 -1.42
CA LYS A 277 -20.67 0.32 -1.36
C LYS A 277 -20.17 1.77 -1.36
N ARG A 278 -20.37 2.48 -2.47
CA ARG A 278 -19.99 3.89 -2.63
C ARG A 278 -20.91 4.79 -1.80
N ALA A 279 -20.44 6.03 -1.56
CA ALA A 279 -21.17 7.04 -0.79
C ALA A 279 -22.51 7.43 -1.44
N ASP A 280 -22.60 7.34 -2.76
CA ASP A 280 -23.82 7.53 -3.56
C ASP A 280 -24.88 6.41 -3.38
N GLY A 281 -24.55 5.34 -2.64
CA GLY A 281 -25.42 4.20 -2.43
C GLY A 281 -25.33 3.12 -3.52
N HIS A 282 -24.52 3.27 -4.56
CA HIS A 282 -24.29 2.23 -5.55
C HIS A 282 -23.34 1.15 -5.02
N THR A 283 -23.63 -0.11 -5.38
CA THR A 283 -22.73 -1.22 -5.10
C THR A 283 -21.94 -1.53 -6.37
N VAL A 284 -20.62 -1.38 -6.29
CA VAL A 284 -19.71 -1.65 -7.39
C VAL A 284 -18.96 -2.96 -7.15
N ARG A 285 -18.57 -3.61 -8.25
CA ARG A 285 -17.86 -4.88 -8.29
C ARG A 285 -16.63 -4.75 -9.18
N PRO A 286 -15.59 -5.57 -8.97
CA PRO A 286 -14.40 -5.54 -9.81
C PRO A 286 -14.75 -5.68 -11.30
N SER A 287 -14.14 -4.82 -12.11
CA SER A 287 -14.27 -4.83 -13.57
C SER A 287 -12.95 -5.22 -14.26
N LEU A 288 -11.84 -5.07 -13.55
CA LEU A 288 -10.51 -5.52 -13.94
C LEU A 288 -9.89 -6.30 -12.78
N VAL A 289 -9.27 -7.43 -13.09
CA VAL A 289 -8.37 -8.15 -12.20
C VAL A 289 -6.95 -8.14 -12.80
N VAL A 290 -5.97 -7.90 -11.95
CA VAL A 290 -4.55 -7.99 -12.31
C VAL A 290 -3.93 -9.01 -11.38
N LEU A 291 -3.43 -10.10 -11.94
CA LEU A 291 -2.88 -11.24 -11.22
C LEU A 291 -1.36 -11.26 -11.41
N ASP A 292 -0.61 -10.72 -10.47
CA ASP A 292 0.86 -10.68 -10.56
C ASP A 292 1.46 -11.92 -9.90
N ASP A 293 2.19 -12.71 -10.68
CA ASP A 293 2.81 -13.99 -10.28
C ASP A 293 1.90 -14.80 -9.34
N PRO A 294 0.79 -15.38 -9.83
CA PRO A 294 -0.26 -15.99 -9.00
C PRO A 294 0.16 -17.28 -8.27
N GLN A 295 1.41 -17.70 -8.41
CA GLN A 295 1.98 -18.91 -7.83
C GLN A 295 3.34 -18.62 -7.19
N THR A 296 3.65 -19.33 -6.11
CA THR A 296 4.98 -19.41 -5.51
C THR A 296 5.71 -20.66 -5.98
N ASP A 297 7.04 -20.73 -5.77
CA ASP A 297 7.85 -21.94 -6.02
C ASP A 297 7.29 -23.20 -5.37
N GLU A 298 6.78 -23.09 -4.13
CA GLU A 298 6.16 -24.20 -3.42
C GLU A 298 4.90 -24.68 -4.15
N SER A 299 4.04 -23.75 -4.56
CA SER A 299 2.81 -24.12 -5.24
C SER A 299 3.01 -24.63 -6.65
N ALA A 300 4.01 -24.12 -7.37
CA ALA A 300 4.37 -24.59 -8.71
C ALA A 300 4.94 -26.02 -8.70
N ARG A 301 5.46 -26.48 -7.55
CA ARG A 301 5.90 -27.88 -7.36
C ARG A 301 4.75 -28.86 -7.20
N SER A 302 3.57 -28.40 -6.78
CA SER A 302 2.47 -29.27 -6.40
C SER A 302 1.33 -29.19 -7.40
N LEU A 303 1.09 -30.28 -8.12
CA LEU A 303 0.00 -30.38 -9.11
C LEU A 303 -1.37 -30.10 -8.49
N SER A 304 -1.61 -30.57 -7.27
CA SER A 304 -2.88 -30.34 -6.55
C SER A 304 -3.05 -28.87 -6.16
N GLN A 305 -1.96 -28.19 -5.78
CA GLN A 305 -1.98 -26.76 -5.51
C GLN A 305 -2.17 -25.93 -6.78
N CYS A 306 -1.58 -26.34 -7.90
CA CYS A 306 -1.79 -25.72 -9.23
C CYS A 306 -3.26 -25.84 -9.65
N ALA A 307 -3.82 -27.05 -9.64
CA ALA A 307 -5.22 -27.30 -9.97
C ALA A 307 -6.19 -26.52 -9.05
N THR A 308 -5.84 -26.39 -7.76
CA THR A 308 -6.62 -25.58 -6.81
C THR A 308 -6.65 -24.11 -7.23
N ARG A 309 -5.50 -23.54 -7.59
CA ARG A 309 -5.40 -22.14 -8.01
C ARG A 309 -6.08 -21.89 -9.36
N GLU A 310 -5.96 -22.81 -10.31
CA GLU A 310 -6.73 -22.78 -11.57
C GLU A 310 -8.25 -22.79 -11.29
N GLY A 311 -8.72 -23.63 -10.37
CA GLY A 311 -10.12 -23.65 -9.96
C GLY A 311 -10.59 -22.35 -9.29
N ILE A 312 -9.73 -21.71 -8.50
CA ILE A 312 -9.99 -20.38 -7.93
C ILE A 312 -10.05 -19.32 -9.03
N LEU A 313 -9.12 -19.35 -9.99
CA LEU A 313 -9.10 -18.44 -11.11
C LEU A 313 -10.41 -18.52 -11.90
N ALA A 314 -10.75 -19.72 -12.38
CA ALA A 314 -11.93 -19.96 -13.20
C ALA A 314 -13.25 -19.71 -12.44
N GLY A 315 -13.32 -20.09 -11.16
CA GLY A 315 -14.57 -20.08 -10.40
C GLY A 315 -14.80 -18.86 -9.51
N ALA A 316 -13.75 -18.28 -8.93
CA ALA A 316 -13.87 -17.14 -8.01
C ALA A 316 -13.52 -15.82 -8.71
N ILE A 317 -12.35 -15.75 -9.34
CA ILE A 317 -11.79 -14.52 -9.92
C ILE A 317 -12.60 -14.10 -11.15
N LEU A 318 -12.86 -15.03 -12.07
CA LEU A 318 -13.66 -14.73 -13.26
C LEU A 318 -15.13 -14.36 -12.94
N GLY A 319 -15.62 -14.70 -11.73
CA GLY A 319 -16.97 -14.39 -11.27
C GLY A 319 -17.13 -13.06 -10.52
N LEU A 320 -16.06 -12.26 -10.35
CA LEU A 320 -16.10 -11.07 -9.50
C LEU A 320 -16.99 -9.94 -10.03
N SER A 321 -17.12 -9.78 -11.34
CA SER A 321 -17.89 -8.71 -12.01
C SER A 321 -19.41 -8.79 -11.78
N GLY A 322 -19.91 -9.93 -11.28
CA GLY A 322 -21.33 -10.16 -11.06
C GLY A 322 -22.10 -10.50 -12.34
N PRO A 323 -23.41 -10.73 -12.23
CA PRO A 323 -24.23 -11.23 -13.33
C PRO A 323 -24.31 -10.22 -14.49
N GLY A 324 -24.22 -10.72 -15.72
CA GLY A 324 -24.39 -9.93 -16.95
C GLY A 324 -23.18 -9.07 -17.34
N LYS A 325 -22.06 -9.13 -16.60
CA LYS A 325 -20.83 -8.40 -16.90
C LYS A 325 -19.66 -9.35 -17.06
N LYS A 326 -18.92 -9.21 -18.15
CA LYS A 326 -17.63 -9.91 -18.31
C LYS A 326 -16.55 -9.16 -17.53
N ILE A 327 -15.73 -9.89 -16.80
CA ILE A 327 -14.54 -9.33 -16.17
C ILE A 327 -13.42 -9.20 -17.20
N SER A 328 -12.55 -8.21 -17.01
CA SER A 328 -11.26 -8.14 -17.71
C SER A 328 -10.15 -8.64 -16.81
N GLY A 329 -9.12 -9.27 -17.37
CA GLY A 329 -8.03 -9.88 -16.63
C GLY A 329 -6.68 -9.72 -17.31
N ILE A 330 -5.67 -9.37 -16.53
CA ILE A 330 -4.27 -9.31 -16.94
C ILE A 330 -3.50 -10.19 -15.96
N MET A 331 -2.71 -11.12 -16.45
CA MET A 331 -1.92 -12.03 -15.63
C MET A 331 -0.48 -12.10 -16.16
N PRO A 332 0.39 -11.16 -15.77
CA PRO A 332 1.83 -11.39 -15.89
C PRO A 332 2.22 -12.57 -14.99
N CYS A 333 3.01 -13.49 -15.52
CA CYS A 333 3.48 -14.63 -14.77
C CYS A 333 4.86 -15.09 -15.22
N THR A 334 5.45 -15.98 -14.42
CA THR A 334 6.70 -16.68 -14.73
C THR A 334 6.42 -18.16 -14.66
N VAL A 335 6.89 -18.92 -15.66
CA VAL A 335 6.74 -20.38 -15.67
C VAL A 335 7.88 -21.01 -14.90
N ILE A 336 7.57 -21.60 -13.75
CA ILE A 336 8.58 -22.10 -12.80
C ILE A 336 8.87 -23.57 -13.12
N ARG A 337 7.84 -24.34 -13.47
CA ARG A 337 7.95 -25.78 -13.77
C ARG A 337 7.05 -26.20 -14.92
N PRO A 338 7.41 -27.29 -15.63
CA PRO A 338 6.50 -27.91 -16.58
C PRO A 338 5.20 -28.30 -15.89
N ASP A 339 4.07 -28.04 -16.56
CA ASP A 339 2.70 -28.29 -16.13
C ASP A 339 2.25 -27.58 -14.83
N ASP A 340 2.98 -26.54 -14.40
CA ASP A 340 2.50 -25.66 -13.34
C ASP A 340 1.28 -24.81 -13.78
N MET A 341 0.68 -24.06 -12.84
CA MET A 341 -0.51 -23.24 -13.15
C MET A 341 -0.20 -22.22 -14.26
N ALA A 342 0.94 -21.53 -14.21
CA ALA A 342 1.29 -20.56 -15.24
C ALA A 342 1.42 -21.24 -16.63
N ASP A 343 2.11 -22.38 -16.69
CA ASP A 343 2.26 -23.20 -17.89
C ASP A 343 0.90 -23.55 -18.50
N ASN A 344 -0.02 -24.03 -17.66
CA ASN A 344 -1.37 -24.42 -18.04
C ASN A 344 -2.21 -23.25 -18.55
N ILE A 345 -2.25 -22.13 -17.84
CA ILE A 345 -3.06 -20.97 -18.24
C ILE A 345 -2.52 -20.33 -19.54
N LEU A 346 -1.20 -20.39 -19.77
CA LEU A 346 -0.59 -19.90 -21.01
C LEU A 346 -0.89 -20.79 -22.22
N ASN A 347 -1.27 -22.05 -21.99
CA ASN A 347 -1.56 -23.00 -23.05
C ASN A 347 -2.95 -22.72 -23.67
N ARG A 348 -2.97 -22.38 -24.96
CA ARG A 348 -4.19 -22.02 -25.70
C ARG A 348 -5.15 -23.19 -25.94
N ASP A 349 -4.68 -24.43 -25.82
CA ASP A 349 -5.54 -25.62 -25.91
C ASP A 349 -6.22 -25.92 -24.57
N LYS A 350 -5.52 -25.66 -23.45
CA LYS A 350 -6.07 -25.83 -22.09
C LYS A 350 -6.98 -24.65 -21.69
N HIS A 351 -6.52 -23.42 -21.92
CA HIS A 351 -7.15 -22.16 -21.51
C HIS A 351 -7.20 -21.11 -22.64
N PRO A 352 -7.95 -21.37 -23.73
CA PRO A 352 -8.05 -20.45 -24.87
C PRO A 352 -8.55 -19.05 -24.49
N GLU A 353 -9.39 -18.95 -23.46
CA GLU A 353 -9.97 -17.70 -23.00
C GLU A 353 -8.93 -16.70 -22.50
N TRP A 354 -7.79 -17.16 -21.98
CA TRP A 354 -6.71 -16.34 -21.42
C TRP A 354 -5.73 -15.80 -22.47
N ASN A 355 -5.90 -16.14 -23.75
CA ASN A 355 -5.08 -15.62 -24.85
C ASN A 355 -3.56 -15.66 -24.55
N GLY A 356 -3.08 -16.76 -23.98
CA GLY A 356 -1.73 -16.90 -23.45
C GLY A 356 -0.63 -16.59 -24.46
N GLU A 357 0.43 -15.93 -23.98
CA GLU A 357 1.60 -15.54 -24.77
C GLU A 357 2.88 -15.65 -23.93
N ARG A 358 3.97 -16.13 -24.55
CA ARG A 358 5.28 -16.28 -23.89
C ARG A 358 6.33 -15.42 -24.58
N THR A 359 7.12 -14.75 -23.76
CA THR A 359 8.30 -14.01 -24.20
C THR A 359 9.55 -14.60 -23.54
N LYS A 360 10.70 -14.44 -24.20
CA LYS A 360 11.97 -15.06 -23.81
C LYS A 360 13.04 -13.99 -23.71
N MET A 361 14.07 -14.23 -22.92
CA MET A 361 15.26 -13.37 -22.93
C MET A 361 16.07 -13.55 -24.21
N VAL A 362 16.27 -14.81 -24.64
CA VAL A 362 17.02 -15.21 -25.83
C VAL A 362 16.09 -16.01 -26.77
N TYR A 363 15.86 -15.50 -27.97
CA TYR A 363 15.07 -16.17 -29.01
C TYR A 363 15.91 -17.15 -29.85
N SER A 364 17.18 -16.80 -30.08
CA SER A 364 18.18 -17.66 -30.71
C SER A 364 19.49 -17.52 -29.94
N PHE A 365 20.07 -18.64 -29.53
CA PHE A 365 21.37 -18.63 -28.87
C PHE A 365 22.49 -18.45 -29.90
N PRO A 366 23.64 -17.89 -29.48
CA PRO A 366 24.81 -17.80 -30.33
C PRO A 366 25.31 -19.18 -30.78
N SER A 367 25.84 -19.26 -32.00
CA SER A 367 26.20 -20.53 -32.64
C SER A 367 27.60 -21.06 -32.28
N ASP A 368 28.55 -20.21 -31.88
CA ASP A 368 29.91 -20.65 -31.53
C ASP A 368 30.01 -21.15 -30.08
N GLU A 369 29.58 -22.39 -29.86
CA GLU A 369 29.66 -23.04 -28.55
C GLU A 369 31.09 -23.15 -27.99
N LYS A 370 32.12 -23.21 -28.86
CA LYS A 370 33.51 -23.37 -28.41
C LYS A 370 34.03 -22.10 -27.76
N LEU A 371 33.74 -20.94 -28.35
CA LEU A 371 34.10 -19.65 -27.74
C LEU A 371 33.34 -19.45 -26.43
N TRP A 372 32.07 -19.82 -26.36
CA TRP A 372 31.29 -19.73 -25.11
C TRP A 372 31.74 -20.71 -24.02
N GLN A 373 32.20 -21.91 -24.38
CA GLN A 373 32.86 -22.82 -23.44
C GLN A 373 34.15 -22.20 -22.88
N ARG A 374 35.00 -21.65 -23.74
CA ARG A 374 36.23 -20.97 -23.32
C ARG A 374 35.94 -19.75 -22.44
N TYR A 375 34.93 -18.96 -22.78
CA TYR A 375 34.44 -17.86 -21.96
C TYR A 375 34.03 -18.34 -20.56
N GLY A 376 33.30 -19.46 -20.46
CA GLY A 376 32.90 -20.06 -19.18
C GLY A 376 34.10 -20.46 -18.29
N GLU A 377 35.15 -21.02 -18.89
CA GLU A 377 36.41 -21.33 -18.18
C GLU A 377 37.07 -20.06 -17.62
N LEU A 378 37.21 -19.02 -18.45
CA LEU A 378 37.80 -17.73 -18.07
C LEU A 378 36.97 -17.01 -17.01
N ARG A 379 35.63 -17.10 -17.10
CA ARG A 379 34.72 -16.57 -16.07
C ARG A 379 34.97 -17.25 -14.73
N GLY A 380 35.07 -18.58 -14.72
CA GLY A 380 35.38 -19.33 -13.51
C GLY A 380 36.77 -18.99 -12.93
N GLU A 381 37.77 -18.78 -13.79
CA GLU A 381 39.11 -18.34 -13.38
C GLU A 381 39.10 -16.92 -12.78
N SER A 382 38.46 -15.98 -13.46
CA SER A 382 38.33 -14.58 -13.01
C SER A 382 37.63 -14.49 -11.66
N LEU A 383 36.55 -15.24 -11.46
CA LEU A 383 35.83 -15.27 -10.17
C LEU A 383 36.70 -15.82 -9.04
N ARG A 384 37.57 -16.82 -9.31
CA ARG A 384 38.50 -17.37 -8.31
C ARG A 384 39.67 -16.46 -8.00
N ALA A 385 40.21 -15.77 -9.01
CA ALA A 385 41.42 -14.97 -8.87
C ALA A 385 41.14 -13.52 -8.45
N HIS A 386 40.04 -12.94 -8.93
CA HIS A 386 39.73 -11.51 -8.81
C HIS A 386 38.39 -11.22 -8.16
N GLY A 387 37.48 -12.21 -8.10
CA GLY A 387 36.13 -12.02 -7.54
C GLY A 387 35.16 -11.31 -8.51
N ASP A 388 35.52 -11.15 -9.78
CA ASP A 388 34.70 -10.55 -10.83
C ASP A 388 34.87 -11.30 -12.17
N ILE A 389 34.26 -10.79 -13.25
CA ILE A 389 34.25 -11.44 -14.58
C ILE A 389 35.23 -10.81 -15.59
N ARG A 390 36.17 -9.97 -15.16
CA ARG A 390 37.01 -9.15 -16.06
C ARG A 390 37.72 -9.94 -17.17
N LEU A 391 38.29 -11.11 -16.86
CA LEU A 391 39.02 -11.92 -17.86
C LEU A 391 38.09 -12.48 -18.94
N ALA A 392 36.85 -12.81 -18.56
CA ALA A 392 35.86 -13.29 -19.49
C ALA A 392 35.33 -12.14 -20.36
N THR A 393 35.09 -10.97 -19.77
CA THR A 393 34.67 -9.77 -20.51
C THR A 393 35.73 -9.32 -21.51
N GLU A 394 37.01 -9.29 -21.13
CA GLU A 394 38.13 -9.00 -22.06
C GLU A 394 38.13 -9.98 -23.25
N PHE A 395 38.01 -11.28 -22.98
CA PHE A 395 37.92 -12.30 -24.03
C PHE A 395 36.68 -12.14 -24.93
N TYR A 396 35.52 -11.79 -24.34
CA TYR A 396 34.29 -11.55 -25.09
C TYR A 396 34.42 -10.33 -26.01
N VAL A 397 35.02 -9.24 -25.54
CA VAL A 397 35.27 -8.03 -26.36
C VAL A 397 36.15 -8.38 -27.56
N ASP A 398 37.22 -9.16 -27.36
CA ASP A 398 38.13 -9.57 -28.43
C ASP A 398 37.49 -10.48 -29.49
N HIS A 399 36.41 -11.21 -29.14
CA HIS A 399 35.77 -12.20 -30.01
C HIS A 399 34.29 -11.91 -30.28
N ARG A 400 33.82 -10.70 -29.99
CA ARG A 400 32.39 -10.35 -29.93
C ARG A 400 31.62 -10.73 -31.19
N GLU A 401 32.16 -10.44 -32.37
CA GLU A 401 31.48 -10.73 -33.64
C GLU A 401 31.17 -12.23 -33.81
N ALA A 402 32.12 -13.10 -33.45
CA ALA A 402 31.93 -14.54 -33.52
C ALA A 402 31.06 -15.06 -32.37
N MET A 403 31.18 -14.48 -31.17
CA MET A 403 30.40 -14.88 -30.00
C MET A 403 28.94 -14.42 -30.05
N ASP A 404 28.62 -13.34 -30.76
CA ASP A 404 27.25 -12.83 -30.96
C ASP A 404 26.58 -13.42 -32.21
N ALA A 405 27.31 -14.20 -33.02
CA ALA A 405 26.81 -14.75 -34.27
C ALA A 405 25.53 -15.58 -34.08
N ASP A 406 24.49 -15.27 -34.88
CA ASP A 406 23.16 -15.89 -34.85
C ASP A 406 22.34 -15.67 -33.57
N ALA A 407 22.84 -14.90 -32.61
CA ALA A 407 22.12 -14.60 -31.38
C ALA A 407 20.98 -13.59 -31.63
N GLN A 408 19.80 -13.87 -31.07
CA GLN A 408 18.66 -12.96 -31.06
C GLN A 408 18.23 -12.71 -29.62
N ILE A 409 18.56 -11.53 -29.11
CA ILE A 409 18.20 -11.09 -27.76
C ILE A 409 16.91 -10.25 -27.81
N ALA A 410 16.02 -10.44 -26.84
CA ALA A 410 14.75 -9.73 -26.80
C ALA A 410 14.88 -8.26 -26.41
N TRP A 411 15.79 -7.94 -25.47
CA TRP A 411 15.96 -6.60 -24.92
C TRP A 411 17.44 -6.21 -24.85
N PRO A 412 17.98 -5.49 -25.86
CA PRO A 412 19.39 -5.12 -25.94
C PRO A 412 19.95 -4.31 -24.76
N GLU A 413 19.09 -3.55 -24.08
CA GLU A 413 19.44 -2.63 -23.00
C GLU A 413 19.56 -3.34 -21.65
N ARG A 414 19.23 -4.63 -21.58
CA ARG A 414 19.25 -5.42 -20.36
C ARG A 414 20.60 -6.10 -20.13
N PHE A 415 21.51 -5.41 -19.46
CA PHE A 415 22.79 -5.96 -18.98
C PHE A 415 23.33 -5.16 -17.80
N ASN A 416 24.23 -5.76 -17.03
CA ASN A 416 24.87 -5.11 -15.89
C ASN A 416 26.01 -4.18 -16.33
N HIS A 417 26.41 -3.26 -15.46
CA HIS A 417 27.48 -2.29 -15.70
C HIS A 417 28.87 -2.91 -15.96
N ASP A 418 29.09 -4.15 -15.56
CA ASP A 418 30.32 -4.92 -15.75
C ASP A 418 30.28 -5.86 -16.98
N GLU A 419 29.24 -5.72 -17.80
CA GLU A 419 28.99 -6.47 -19.02
C GLU A 419 28.90 -5.53 -20.23
N GLU A 420 29.17 -6.06 -21.42
CA GLU A 420 29.29 -5.29 -22.67
C GLU A 420 28.06 -5.41 -23.57
N SER A 421 27.19 -6.40 -23.30
CA SER A 421 25.96 -6.61 -24.06
C SER A 421 24.93 -7.46 -23.31
N ALA A 422 23.66 -7.35 -23.72
CA ALA A 422 22.60 -8.23 -23.24
C ALA A 422 22.79 -9.71 -23.64
N ILE A 423 23.55 -10.01 -24.69
CA ILE A 423 23.92 -11.39 -25.05
C ILE A 423 24.91 -11.93 -24.01
N GLN A 424 25.95 -11.17 -23.67
CA GLN A 424 26.88 -11.54 -22.60
C GLN A 424 26.16 -11.74 -21.27
N HIS A 425 25.24 -10.84 -20.94
CA HIS A 425 24.40 -10.94 -19.75
C HIS A 425 23.59 -12.24 -19.72
N ALA A 426 22.88 -12.55 -20.81
CA ALA A 426 22.10 -13.78 -20.91
C ALA A 426 22.98 -15.03 -20.74
N MET A 427 24.16 -15.05 -21.36
CA MET A 427 25.08 -16.17 -21.26
C MET A 427 25.70 -16.28 -19.85
N ASN A 428 25.97 -15.16 -19.17
CA ASN A 428 26.41 -15.16 -17.78
C ASN A 428 25.34 -15.77 -16.84
N LEU A 429 24.07 -15.41 -17.02
CA LEU A 429 22.96 -15.99 -16.27
C LEU A 429 22.83 -17.49 -16.54
N LYS A 430 22.89 -17.90 -17.81
CA LYS A 430 22.85 -19.32 -18.22
C LYS A 430 24.00 -20.13 -17.60
N LEU A 431 25.22 -19.59 -17.62
CA LEU A 431 26.40 -20.24 -17.03
C LEU A 431 26.38 -20.28 -15.50
N GLN A 432 25.62 -19.41 -14.86
CA GLN A 432 25.47 -19.39 -13.40
C GLN A 432 24.54 -20.50 -12.93
N ASP A 433 23.37 -20.64 -13.54
CA ASP A 433 22.41 -21.71 -13.26
C ASP A 433 21.52 -21.90 -14.49
N GLU A 434 21.78 -22.97 -15.24
CA GLU A 434 21.07 -23.24 -16.49
C GLU A 434 19.58 -23.54 -16.24
N ALA A 435 19.26 -24.32 -15.20
CA ALA A 435 17.88 -24.69 -14.89
C ALA A 435 17.05 -23.45 -14.49
N ALA A 436 17.60 -22.61 -13.62
CA ALA A 436 16.98 -21.34 -13.25
C ALA A 436 16.86 -20.41 -14.47
N PHE A 437 17.86 -20.38 -15.35
CA PHE A 437 17.80 -19.54 -16.55
C PHE A 437 16.64 -19.90 -17.47
N PHE A 438 16.45 -21.19 -17.72
CA PHE A 438 15.37 -21.70 -18.57
C PHE A 438 13.97 -21.48 -17.96
N ALA A 439 13.82 -21.59 -16.64
CA ALA A 439 12.57 -21.26 -15.96
C ALA A 439 12.31 -19.74 -15.96
N GLU A 440 13.18 -18.97 -15.31
CA GLU A 440 12.96 -17.57 -14.95
C GLU A 440 13.10 -16.60 -16.12
N TYR A 441 13.99 -16.88 -17.08
CA TYR A 441 14.29 -15.95 -18.17
C TYR A 441 13.79 -16.43 -19.54
N GLN A 442 13.61 -17.73 -19.73
CA GLN A 442 13.07 -18.27 -20.99
C GLN A 442 11.58 -18.64 -20.91
N ASN A 443 10.99 -18.76 -19.71
CA ASN A 443 9.64 -19.31 -19.51
C ASN A 443 9.46 -20.71 -20.12
N GLU A 444 10.54 -21.48 -20.14
CA GLU A 444 10.66 -22.84 -20.70
C GLU A 444 11.48 -23.70 -19.74
N PRO A 445 10.97 -23.95 -18.52
CA PRO A 445 11.72 -24.71 -17.52
C PRO A 445 12.11 -26.07 -18.08
N LEU A 446 13.36 -26.46 -17.81
CA LEU A 446 13.85 -27.77 -18.20
C LEU A 446 13.02 -28.86 -17.51
N PRO A 447 12.78 -30.02 -18.16
CA PRO A 447 12.19 -31.16 -17.49
C PRO A 447 13.00 -31.47 -16.24
N THR A 448 12.35 -31.47 -15.08
CA THR A 448 12.99 -32.01 -13.88
C THR A 448 13.25 -33.48 -14.14
N ASP A 449 14.52 -33.90 -14.14
CA ASP A 449 14.85 -35.29 -13.88
C ASP A 449 14.07 -35.67 -12.62
N ALA A 450 13.15 -36.63 -12.75
CA ALA A 450 12.17 -37.03 -11.75
C ALA A 450 12.87 -37.73 -10.56
N GLY A 451 13.67 -36.98 -9.81
CA GLY A 451 14.64 -37.52 -8.90
C GLY A 451 15.11 -36.50 -7.88
N THR A 452 14.19 -36.02 -7.03
CA THR A 452 14.40 -35.93 -5.58
C THR A 452 13.06 -35.63 -4.88
N ASP A 453 12.60 -36.66 -4.15
CA ASP A 453 11.93 -36.65 -2.85
C ASP A 453 10.77 -35.66 -2.63
N ASP A 454 9.54 -36.12 -2.86
CA ASP A 454 8.43 -36.04 -1.87
C ASP A 454 7.09 -36.61 -2.37
N GLU A 455 6.92 -36.97 -3.65
CA GLU A 455 5.66 -37.57 -4.14
C GLU A 455 5.79 -39.08 -4.41
N LEU A 456 5.04 -39.88 -3.65
CA LEU A 456 4.86 -41.31 -3.91
C LEU A 456 3.90 -41.50 -5.09
N THR A 457 4.36 -42.12 -6.18
CA THR A 457 3.47 -42.48 -7.29
C THR A 457 2.51 -43.62 -6.89
N PRO A 458 1.30 -43.72 -7.49
CA PRO A 458 0.37 -44.83 -7.25
C PRO A 458 1.02 -46.21 -7.47
N ASP A 459 1.89 -46.32 -8.47
CA ASP A 459 2.62 -47.56 -8.76
C ASP A 459 3.65 -47.90 -7.67
N GLN A 460 4.36 -46.90 -7.13
CA GLN A 460 5.26 -47.10 -5.99
C GLN A 460 4.50 -47.54 -4.73
N ILE A 461 3.30 -46.99 -4.48
CA ILE A 461 2.45 -47.40 -3.36
C ILE A 461 1.92 -48.83 -3.57
N ALA A 462 1.39 -49.13 -4.76
CA ALA A 462 0.88 -50.45 -5.10
C ALA A 462 2.00 -51.52 -5.04
N GLY A 463 3.22 -51.15 -5.40
CA GLY A 463 4.42 -51.99 -5.31
C GLY A 463 4.85 -52.33 -3.88
N LYS A 464 4.51 -51.50 -2.88
CA LYS A 464 4.84 -51.72 -1.46
C LYS A 464 3.84 -52.65 -0.75
N THR A 465 3.38 -53.70 -1.43
CA THR A 465 2.53 -54.74 -0.84
C THR A 465 3.34 -56.04 -0.63
N ASN A 466 3.24 -56.64 0.55
CA ASN A 466 3.92 -57.92 0.84
C ASN A 466 3.20 -59.15 0.25
N ARG A 467 2.09 -58.95 -0.47
CA ARG A 467 1.22 -59.96 -1.10
C ARG A 467 0.71 -61.06 -0.16
N LEU A 468 0.79 -60.88 1.16
CA LEU A 468 0.24 -61.81 2.13
C LEU A 468 -1.23 -61.51 2.39
N GLN A 469 -1.98 -62.55 2.75
CA GLN A 469 -3.35 -62.36 3.22
C GLN A 469 -3.37 -61.50 4.49
N ARG A 470 -4.45 -60.75 4.67
CA ARG A 470 -4.63 -59.89 5.85
C ARG A 470 -4.46 -60.72 7.13
N ARG A 471 -3.63 -60.24 8.06
CA ARG A 471 -3.27 -60.89 9.35
C ARG A 471 -2.32 -62.09 9.23
N VAL A 472 -1.70 -62.33 8.08
CA VAL A 472 -0.64 -63.34 7.94
C VAL A 472 0.72 -62.68 8.10
N ILE A 473 1.53 -63.24 9.01
CA ILE A 473 2.90 -62.79 9.28
C ILE A 473 3.87 -63.65 8.44
N PRO A 474 4.84 -63.06 7.73
CA PRO A 474 5.83 -63.83 6.97
C PRO A 474 6.63 -64.78 7.88
N ILE A 475 6.93 -65.98 7.36
CA ILE A 475 7.77 -66.96 8.04
C ILE A 475 9.21 -66.40 8.08
N GLY A 476 9.66 -66.00 9.27
CA GLY A 476 10.96 -65.35 9.49
C GLY A 476 10.87 -64.03 10.27
N CYS A 477 9.68 -63.43 10.36
CA CYS A 477 9.44 -62.28 11.23
C CYS A 477 9.26 -62.77 12.68
N ASN A 478 10.13 -62.31 13.57
CA ASN A 478 10.09 -62.63 15.01
C ASN A 478 9.49 -61.50 15.86
N HIS A 479 9.24 -60.32 15.28
CA HIS A 479 8.63 -59.17 15.93
C HIS A 479 7.58 -58.54 15.02
N VAL A 480 6.50 -58.05 15.62
CA VAL A 480 5.50 -57.22 14.96
C VAL A 480 5.57 -55.84 15.59
N THR A 481 5.91 -54.85 14.78
CA THR A 481 5.87 -53.44 15.17
C THR A 481 4.65 -52.78 14.53
N MET A 482 3.95 -51.96 15.29
CA MET A 482 2.89 -51.08 14.77
C MET A 482 3.32 -49.65 15.00
N PHE A 483 3.31 -48.85 13.93
CA PHE A 483 3.48 -47.41 14.00
C PHE A 483 2.17 -46.75 13.60
N ILE A 484 1.85 -45.63 14.24
CA ILE A 484 0.83 -44.70 13.75
C ILE A 484 1.62 -43.55 13.17
N ASP A 485 1.48 -43.37 11.86
CA ASP A 485 2.05 -42.22 11.20
C ASP A 485 1.10 -41.03 11.40
N VAL A 486 1.51 -40.06 12.21
CA VAL A 486 0.82 -38.77 12.36
C VAL A 486 1.36 -37.84 11.26
N GLN A 487 1.11 -38.21 10.02
CA GLN A 487 1.57 -37.51 8.82
C GLN A 487 0.68 -36.28 8.56
N ALA A 488 1.29 -35.10 8.56
CA ALA A 488 0.58 -33.83 8.36
C ALA A 488 0.24 -33.51 6.89
N ASN A 489 1.07 -33.91 5.91
CA ASN A 489 1.02 -33.35 4.54
C ASN A 489 1.01 -34.32 3.35
N LEU A 490 1.17 -35.65 3.52
CA LEU A 490 1.46 -36.55 2.37
C LEU A 490 0.35 -37.55 1.98
N LEU A 491 -0.69 -37.71 2.79
CA LEU A 491 -1.76 -38.68 2.52
C LEU A 491 -3.12 -38.15 2.98
N PHE A 492 -3.83 -37.42 2.11
CA PHE A 492 -5.28 -37.26 2.23
C PHE A 492 -5.97 -37.51 0.89
N PHE A 493 -7.00 -38.35 0.93
CA PHE A 493 -8.02 -38.59 -0.10
C PHE A 493 -9.22 -37.67 0.10
#